data_AF-A0A929DTR1-F1
#
_entry.id   AF-A0A929DTR1-F1
#
_cell.length_a   1.000
_cell.length_b   1.000
_cell.length_c   1.000
_cell.angle_alpha   90.00
_cell.angle_beta   90.00
_cell.angle_gamma   90.00
#
_symmetry.space_group_name_H-M   'P 1'
#
loop_
_entity.id
_entity.type
_entity.pdbx_description
1 polymer ?
#
loop_
_entity_poly.entity_id
_entity_poly.type
_entity_poly.pdbx_seq_one_letter_code
_entity_poly.pdbx_strand_id
1 'polypeptide(L)'
;MNQYPLWKYALIIIVLLLGGLYAMPNLFGEDPAIQISGSRSAVVNDDVLERVKKVLTDKELTFTSAQIDGKSIKIRLTSSTDQLNAQDLVQRELGDNYTVALNLLPATPAFLRGVNAKPMYLGLDLRGGVHFLMQVDMDSVISKAEDSYADDMRRVMRKAKIRYLRVKQGKGFIQATFRDEDARDKASRLVKDELGDLDLEDYTDSGNPAFRAKIRRESIEEKRRFAIEQNMTSLRNRVNELGVAEPIVQQQGSDRIVVQLPGVQDTAKAKEILGRTATLEFRLVDDRDPRAALQGRVPAGSKLFRFRDGAPILLKKRVVYSGHSIVDAAPGFHSQNNTPIVSITLDSRGAAINQRFTGQNINKRMAVVYIEIKSETKRDLQGNPVLDENGHEIKVKRRIEEVITAPVIRSQLGKRYQIEGIDSVEEANDLSLLLRAGALAAPIEIVEERTVGPSLGKDNIDQGQRSIIIGLVLIMVFMAFYYRGFGMIANVALTTNIILIIAVLSIFQATLTMPGIAGILLTVGMAVDANVLIFERIREELRNGNTPQASIHAGYAKALSTIADANITTLIAAIMLFNFGTGPIKGFAITLSIGILTSMFTAIIVSRGMTNFIFGNRR
;
A
#
# COMPACT_ATOMS: atom_id res chain seq x y z
N MET A 1 -17.26 51.35 18.33
CA MET A 1 -17.65 49.99 18.80
C MET A 1 -17.52 49.02 17.65
N ASN A 2 -16.39 48.30 17.58
CA ASN A 2 -16.21 47.05 16.85
C ASN A 2 -14.88 46.41 17.30
N GLN A 3 -14.81 45.99 18.56
CA GLN A 3 -13.61 45.34 19.08
C GLN A 3 -13.61 43.90 18.60
N TYR A 4 -12.73 43.60 17.64
CA TYR A 4 -12.43 42.23 17.28
C TYR A 4 -12.00 41.48 18.55
N PRO A 5 -12.71 40.40 18.97
CA PRO A 5 -12.48 39.81 20.28
C PRO A 5 -11.05 39.36 20.49
N LEU A 6 -10.48 39.59 21.69
CA LEU A 6 -9.09 39.23 22.03
C LEU A 6 -8.79 37.75 21.79
N TRP A 7 -9.76 36.86 22.04
CA TRP A 7 -9.61 35.43 21.76
C TRP A 7 -9.37 35.11 20.28
N LYS A 8 -9.90 35.93 19.35
CA LYS A 8 -9.65 35.75 17.91
C LYS A 8 -8.23 36.16 17.53
N TYR A 9 -7.68 37.21 18.15
CA TYR A 9 -6.27 37.56 17.96
C TYR A 9 -5.35 36.47 18.53
N ALA A 10 -5.67 35.94 19.71
CA ALA A 10 -4.94 34.80 20.28
C ALA A 10 -5.00 33.57 19.36
N LEU A 11 -6.18 33.26 18.80
CA LEU A 11 -6.35 32.19 17.82
C LEU A 11 -5.46 32.37 16.58
N ILE A 12 -5.44 33.58 15.99
CA ILE A 12 -4.59 33.88 14.83
C ILE A 12 -3.11 33.63 15.16
N ILE A 13 -2.63 34.12 16.30
CA ILE A 13 -1.23 33.96 16.71
C ILE A 13 -0.87 32.50 16.94
N ILE A 14 -1.72 31.74 17.64
CA ILE A 14 -1.51 30.30 17.88
C ILE A 14 -1.44 29.54 16.56
N VAL A 15 -2.40 29.78 15.66
CA VAL A 15 -2.46 29.12 14.34
C VAL A 15 -1.24 29.49 13.49
N LEU A 16 -0.77 30.73 13.54
CA LEU A 16 0.45 31.16 12.85
C LEU A 16 1.71 30.51 13.41
N LEU A 17 1.86 30.43 14.73
CA LEU A 17 3.01 29.80 15.36
C LEU A 17 3.05 28.29 15.08
N LEU A 18 1.92 27.60 15.21
CA LEU A 18 1.81 26.18 14.87
C LEU A 18 2.02 25.97 13.37
N GLY A 19 1.42 26.80 12.52
CA GLY A 19 1.59 26.77 11.08
C GLY A 19 3.05 26.93 10.68
N GLY A 20 3.72 27.95 11.22
CA GLY A 20 5.15 28.17 10.98
C GLY A 20 6.01 27.00 11.46
N LEU A 21 5.75 26.47 12.66
CA LEU A 21 6.50 25.35 13.23
C LEU A 21 6.39 24.08 12.37
N TYR A 22 5.19 23.73 11.93
CA TYR A 22 4.95 22.51 11.12
C TYR A 22 5.25 22.70 9.63
N ALA A 23 5.31 23.94 9.13
CA ALA A 23 5.76 24.22 7.77
C ALA A 23 7.29 24.23 7.65
N MET A 24 8.01 24.62 8.71
CA MET A 24 9.46 24.81 8.73
C MET A 24 10.29 23.60 8.25
N PRO A 25 9.95 22.33 8.56
CA PRO A 25 10.70 21.16 8.07
C PRO A 25 10.89 21.11 6.55
N ASN A 26 9.93 21.65 5.78
CA ASN A 26 9.94 21.63 4.32
C ASN A 26 11.00 22.56 3.71
N LEU A 27 11.56 23.50 4.49
CA LEU A 27 12.59 24.42 4.01
C LEU A 27 13.98 23.78 3.91
N PHE A 28 14.19 22.64 4.58
CA PHE A 28 15.50 22.02 4.67
C PHE A 28 15.80 21.04 3.52
N GLY A 29 14.78 20.61 2.75
CA GLY A 29 14.96 19.66 1.65
C GLY A 29 15.28 18.23 2.13
N GLU A 30 15.89 17.44 1.24
CA GLU A 30 16.28 16.05 1.48
C GLU A 30 17.77 15.84 1.18
N ASP A 31 18.44 15.05 2.02
CA ASP A 31 19.82 14.62 1.82
C ASP A 31 19.84 13.25 1.11
N PRO A 32 20.70 13.05 0.10
CA PRO A 32 21.04 11.72 -0.43
C PRO A 32 21.48 10.81 0.71
N ALA A 33 20.93 9.60 0.78
CA ALA A 33 21.26 8.67 1.85
C ALA A 33 21.28 7.22 1.36
N ILE A 34 22.07 6.40 2.03
CA ILE A 34 21.94 4.95 1.92
C ILE A 34 21.25 4.43 3.19
N GLN A 35 20.30 3.54 2.99
CA GLN A 35 19.64 2.81 4.06
C GLN A 35 20.07 1.36 4.02
N ILE A 36 20.66 0.91 5.10
CA ILE A 36 21.17 -0.45 5.25
C ILE A 36 20.22 -1.16 6.19
N SER A 37 19.42 -2.06 5.65
CA SER A 37 18.49 -2.86 6.43
C SER A 37 19.02 -4.29 6.52
N GLY A 38 18.87 -4.93 7.67
CA GLY A 38 19.11 -6.37 7.76
C GLY A 38 18.09 -7.12 6.91
N SER A 39 18.54 -7.82 5.87
CA SER A 39 17.68 -8.66 5.03
C SER A 39 17.40 -10.03 5.67
N ARG A 40 18.19 -10.37 6.71
CA ARG A 40 18.26 -11.67 7.38
C ARG A 40 17.96 -11.57 8.89
N SER A 41 18.51 -12.48 9.69
CA SER A 41 18.65 -12.36 11.16
C SER A 41 19.68 -11.31 11.57
N ALA A 42 20.36 -10.73 10.57
CA ALA A 42 21.40 -9.74 10.75
C ALA A 42 20.82 -8.51 11.43
N VAL A 43 21.13 -8.37 12.70
CA VAL A 43 20.77 -7.19 13.47
C VAL A 43 21.72 -6.08 13.04
N VAL A 44 21.13 -4.92 12.75
CA VAL A 44 21.88 -3.69 12.62
C VAL A 44 22.29 -3.25 14.02
N ASN A 45 23.60 -3.28 14.30
CA ASN A 45 24.20 -2.87 15.56
C ASN A 45 25.35 -1.88 15.31
N ASP A 46 25.92 -1.35 16.38
CA ASP A 46 27.00 -0.35 16.30
C ASP A 46 28.25 -0.90 15.60
N ASP A 47 28.52 -2.20 15.68
CA ASP A 47 29.66 -2.83 14.98
C ASP A 47 29.51 -2.72 13.46
N VAL A 48 28.31 -2.97 12.93
CA VAL A 48 28.03 -2.81 11.49
C VAL A 48 28.13 -1.35 11.09
N LEU A 49 27.64 -0.43 11.93
CA LEU A 49 27.77 1.01 11.71
C LEU A 49 29.24 1.42 11.60
N GLU A 50 30.09 0.98 12.52
CA GLU A 50 31.53 1.28 12.50
C GLU A 50 32.22 0.65 11.29
N ARG A 51 31.87 -0.59 10.92
CA ARG A 51 32.42 -1.23 9.72
C ARG A 51 32.06 -0.43 8.46
N VAL A 52 30.82 0.02 8.34
CA VAL A 52 30.38 0.83 7.19
C VAL A 52 31.06 2.20 7.18
N LYS A 53 31.18 2.87 8.34
CA LYS A 53 31.92 4.14 8.44
C LYS A 53 33.36 3.97 7.97
N LYS A 54 34.02 2.89 8.39
CA LYS A 54 35.40 2.58 7.99
C LYS A 54 35.51 2.43 6.47
N VAL A 55 34.61 1.67 5.86
CA VAL A 55 34.60 1.43 4.40
C VAL A 55 34.39 2.72 3.60
N LEU A 56 33.49 3.58 4.07
CA LEU A 56 33.25 4.88 3.44
C LEU A 56 34.47 5.80 3.59
N THR A 57 35.10 5.81 4.77
CA THR A 57 36.28 6.64 5.05
C THR A 57 37.52 6.16 4.29
N ASP A 58 37.75 4.85 4.20
CA ASP A 58 38.87 4.22 3.47
C ASP A 58 38.81 4.51 1.95
N LYS A 59 37.64 4.88 1.43
CA LYS A 59 37.41 5.28 0.04
C LYS A 59 37.16 6.78 -0.14
N GLU A 60 37.49 7.58 0.88
CA GLU A 60 37.39 9.04 0.87
C GLU A 60 35.97 9.58 0.58
N LEU A 61 34.93 8.79 0.87
CA LEU A 61 33.53 9.23 0.73
C LEU A 61 33.09 10.00 1.98
N THR A 62 32.72 11.27 1.79
CA THR A 62 32.21 12.12 2.87
C THR A 62 30.76 11.82 3.21
N PHE A 63 30.49 11.53 4.49
CA PHE A 63 29.14 11.36 5.02
C PHE A 63 28.86 12.36 6.15
N THR A 64 27.68 12.97 6.16
CA THR A 64 27.29 14.02 7.11
C THR A 64 26.84 13.44 8.45
N SER A 65 26.15 12.30 8.41
CA SER A 65 25.70 11.61 9.61
C SER A 65 25.50 10.13 9.31
N ALA A 66 25.77 9.29 10.30
CA ALA A 66 25.52 7.87 10.25
C ALA A 66 24.91 7.46 11.58
N GLN A 67 23.65 7.05 11.55
CA GLN A 67 22.87 6.73 12.75
C GLN A 67 22.05 5.46 12.54
N ILE A 68 21.87 4.69 13.61
CA ILE A 68 20.93 3.58 13.64
C ILE A 68 19.53 4.16 13.87
N ASP A 69 18.59 3.82 13.00
CA ASP A 69 17.18 4.20 13.09
C ASP A 69 16.32 2.93 13.02
N GLY A 70 15.85 2.50 14.20
CA GLY A 70 15.09 1.26 14.37
C GLY A 70 15.92 0.02 13.99
N LYS A 71 15.52 -0.65 12.90
CA LYS A 71 16.17 -1.88 12.39
C LYS A 71 17.11 -1.62 11.21
N SER A 72 17.43 -0.35 10.92
CA SER A 72 18.22 0.04 9.74
C SER A 72 19.27 1.08 10.09
N ILE A 73 20.40 1.07 9.40
CA ILE A 73 21.38 2.17 9.44
C ILE A 73 21.00 3.16 8.36
N LYS A 74 20.99 4.44 8.73
CA LYS A 74 20.78 5.55 7.80
C LYS A 74 22.05 6.38 7.75
N ILE A 75 22.66 6.44 6.58
CA ILE A 75 23.88 7.21 6.33
C ILE A 75 23.56 8.31 5.32
N ARG A 76 23.74 9.56 5.74
CA ARG A 76 23.56 10.74 4.89
C ARG A 76 24.85 11.07 4.18
N LEU A 77 24.75 11.31 2.89
CA LEU A 77 25.83 11.60 1.97
C LEU A 77 25.66 12.99 1.38
N THR A 78 26.74 13.54 0.87
CA THR A 78 26.80 14.91 0.34
C THR A 78 26.28 15.04 -1.08
N SER A 79 26.33 13.96 -1.87
CA SER A 79 25.95 13.96 -3.28
C SER A 79 25.26 12.67 -3.70
N SER A 80 24.40 12.74 -4.71
CA SER A 80 23.78 11.57 -5.34
C SER A 80 24.81 10.67 -6.04
N THR A 81 25.94 11.23 -6.51
CA THR A 81 27.04 10.42 -7.06
C THR A 81 27.72 9.61 -5.96
N ASP A 82 27.98 10.25 -4.81
CA ASP A 82 28.53 9.58 -3.63
C ASP A 82 27.56 8.51 -3.12
N GLN A 83 26.26 8.76 -3.23
CA GLN A 83 25.20 7.82 -2.87
C GLN A 83 25.25 6.51 -3.67
N LEU A 84 25.39 6.59 -4.99
CA LEU A 84 25.50 5.41 -5.85
C LEU A 84 26.79 4.64 -5.57
N ASN A 85 27.91 5.36 -5.47
CA ASN A 85 29.21 4.75 -5.16
C ASN A 85 29.20 4.08 -3.78
N ALA A 86 28.64 4.74 -2.77
CA ALA A 86 28.51 4.21 -1.42
C ALA A 86 27.60 2.98 -1.39
N GLN A 87 26.50 2.97 -2.14
CA GLN A 87 25.61 1.81 -2.20
C GLN A 87 26.32 0.58 -2.77
N ASP A 88 27.00 0.72 -3.90
CA ASP A 88 27.77 -0.38 -4.50
C ASP A 88 28.90 -0.88 -3.58
N LEU A 89 29.66 0.03 -2.98
CA LEU A 89 30.76 -0.31 -2.07
C LEU A 89 30.28 -1.02 -0.82
N VAL A 90 29.26 -0.47 -0.16
CA VAL A 90 28.74 -1.01 1.10
C VAL A 90 28.00 -2.32 0.85
N GLN A 91 27.30 -2.48 -0.28
CA GLN A 91 26.65 -3.74 -0.65
C GLN A 91 27.68 -4.85 -0.89
N ARG A 92 28.81 -4.55 -1.54
CA ARG A 92 29.90 -5.52 -1.76
C ARG A 92 30.58 -5.95 -0.46
N GLU A 93 30.78 -5.02 0.48
CA GLU A 93 31.46 -5.31 1.75
C GLU A 93 30.57 -6.07 2.75
N LEU A 94 29.32 -5.64 2.89
CA LEU A 94 28.37 -6.25 3.83
C LEU A 94 27.81 -7.58 3.31
N GLY A 95 27.91 -7.81 2.00
CA GLY A 95 27.37 -8.98 1.32
C GLY A 95 25.85 -9.06 1.41
N ASP A 96 25.31 -10.22 1.06
CA ASP A 96 23.86 -10.44 0.94
C ASP A 96 23.12 -10.54 2.29
N ASN A 97 23.81 -10.34 3.41
CA ASN A 97 23.24 -10.26 4.76
C ASN A 97 22.48 -8.95 5.00
N TYR A 98 22.84 -7.92 4.26
CA TYR A 98 22.32 -6.57 4.39
C TYR A 98 21.85 -6.06 3.02
N THR A 99 20.70 -5.40 3.01
CA THR A 99 20.19 -4.73 1.82
C THR A 99 20.53 -3.26 1.93
N VAL A 100 21.35 -2.78 0.99
CA VAL A 100 21.69 -1.36 0.88
C VAL A 100 20.78 -0.74 -0.18
N ALA A 101 19.79 0.01 0.28
CA ALA A 101 18.85 0.73 -0.56
C ALA A 101 19.24 2.22 -0.65
N LEU A 102 19.06 2.80 -1.84
CA LEU A 102 19.15 4.23 -2.04
C LEU A 102 17.91 4.89 -1.43
N ASN A 103 18.11 5.91 -0.60
CA ASN A 103 17.03 6.64 0.06
C ASN A 103 17.30 8.15 0.06
N LEU A 104 16.28 8.95 0.29
CA LEU A 104 16.38 10.39 0.52
C LEU A 104 15.83 10.68 1.91
N LEU A 105 16.64 11.29 2.77
CA LEU A 105 16.26 11.55 4.16
C LEU A 105 16.01 13.03 4.37
N PRO A 106 14.92 13.43 5.04
CA PRO A 106 14.68 14.83 5.37
C PRO A 106 15.84 15.49 6.10
N ALA A 107 16.32 16.63 5.60
CA ALA A 107 17.35 17.47 6.22
C ALA A 107 16.85 18.24 7.47
N THR A 108 15.71 17.83 8.03
CA THR A 108 15.06 18.48 9.16
C THR A 108 15.91 18.43 10.45
N PRO A 109 16.19 19.59 11.07
CA PRO A 109 16.89 19.70 12.34
C PRO A 109 16.30 18.83 13.47
N ALA A 110 17.15 18.42 14.42
CA ALA A 110 16.75 17.53 15.52
C ALA A 110 15.63 18.11 16.40
N PHE A 111 15.62 19.44 16.64
CA PHE A 111 14.59 20.07 17.47
C PHE A 111 13.19 20.00 16.83
N LEU A 112 13.09 20.12 15.50
CA LEU A 112 11.82 19.95 14.77
C LEU A 112 11.38 18.48 14.76
N ARG A 113 12.33 17.55 14.59
CA ARG A 113 12.05 16.12 14.70
C ARG A 113 11.52 15.73 16.08
N GLY A 114 12.03 16.36 17.15
CA GLY A 114 11.61 16.11 18.53
C GLY A 114 10.14 16.46 18.82
N VAL A 115 9.58 17.43 18.10
CA VAL A 115 8.13 17.77 18.18
C VAL A 115 7.29 17.04 17.14
N ASN A 116 7.85 16.00 16.48
CA ASN A 116 7.22 15.26 15.40
C ASN A 116 6.81 16.13 14.21
N ALA A 117 7.49 17.27 13.99
CA ALA A 117 7.32 18.09 12.80
C ALA A 117 8.13 17.46 11.65
N LYS A 118 7.42 16.71 10.81
CA LYS A 118 7.96 16.07 9.60
C LYS A 118 7.65 16.92 8.37
N PRO A 119 8.48 16.88 7.32
CA PRO A 119 8.11 17.48 6.04
C PRO A 119 6.89 16.76 5.44
N MET A 120 6.28 17.38 4.44
CA MET A 120 5.24 16.75 3.64
C MET A 120 5.82 15.64 2.75
N TYR A 121 4.99 14.65 2.43
CA TYR A 121 5.40 13.59 1.52
C TYR A 121 5.37 14.06 0.06
N LEU A 122 6.36 13.64 -0.71
CA LEU A 122 6.43 13.90 -2.15
C LEU A 122 5.97 12.66 -2.91
N GLY A 123 5.07 12.86 -3.86
CA GLY A 123 4.54 11.81 -4.72
C GLY A 123 5.54 11.36 -5.77
N LEU A 124 5.19 10.28 -6.47
CA LEU A 124 6.01 9.67 -7.51
C LEU A 124 6.50 10.68 -8.56
N ASP A 125 5.64 11.59 -8.99
CA ASP A 125 5.95 12.59 -10.03
C ASP A 125 7.01 13.61 -9.61
N LEU A 126 7.26 13.73 -8.30
CA LEU A 126 8.19 14.68 -7.69
C LEU A 126 9.45 13.98 -7.15
N ARG A 127 9.31 12.78 -6.58
CA ARG A 127 10.42 12.01 -6.00
C ARG A 127 11.06 11.02 -6.99
N GLY A 128 10.40 10.76 -8.11
CA GLY A 128 10.72 9.62 -8.99
C GLY A 128 10.29 8.29 -8.36
N GLY A 129 10.42 7.19 -9.10
CA GLY A 129 10.09 5.84 -8.65
C GLY A 129 9.33 5.00 -9.70
N VAL A 130 8.53 4.05 -9.23
CA VAL A 130 7.75 3.15 -10.09
C VAL A 130 6.25 3.13 -9.79
N HIS A 131 5.44 2.96 -10.83
CA HIS A 131 4.01 2.81 -10.80
C HIS A 131 3.60 1.50 -11.49
N PHE A 132 2.92 0.64 -10.76
CA PHE A 132 2.35 -0.61 -11.27
C PHE A 132 0.82 -0.56 -11.20
N LEU A 133 0.16 -0.87 -12.31
CA LEU A 133 -1.25 -1.27 -12.31
C LEU A 133 -1.30 -2.78 -12.36
N MET A 134 -1.88 -3.39 -11.34
CA MET A 134 -1.97 -4.84 -11.19
C MET A 134 -3.43 -5.27 -11.28
N GLN A 135 -3.74 -6.30 -12.07
CA GLN A 135 -5.06 -6.91 -12.18
C GLN A 135 -5.11 -8.20 -11.38
N VAL A 136 -6.15 -8.37 -10.56
CA VAL A 136 -6.40 -9.54 -9.74
C VAL A 136 -7.26 -10.53 -10.52
N ASP A 137 -6.86 -11.80 -10.54
CA ASP A 137 -7.60 -12.88 -11.17
C ASP A 137 -8.84 -13.27 -10.35
N MET A 138 -9.96 -12.59 -10.62
CA MET A 138 -11.25 -12.81 -9.95
C MET A 138 -11.86 -14.18 -10.27
N ASP A 139 -11.56 -14.73 -11.43
CA ASP A 139 -12.07 -16.05 -11.81
C ASP A 139 -11.43 -17.14 -10.94
N SER A 140 -10.14 -17.00 -10.60
CA SER A 140 -9.49 -17.89 -9.63
C SER A 140 -10.11 -17.79 -8.24
N VAL A 141 -10.51 -16.60 -7.78
CA VAL A 141 -11.21 -16.44 -6.49
C VAL A 141 -12.52 -17.22 -6.47
N ILE A 142 -13.34 -17.04 -7.52
CA ILE A 142 -14.65 -17.69 -7.62
C ILE A 142 -14.46 -19.20 -7.75
N SER A 143 -13.55 -19.67 -8.59
CA SER A 143 -13.26 -21.09 -8.76
C SER A 143 -12.82 -21.75 -7.44
N LYS A 144 -11.93 -21.09 -6.67
CA LYS A 144 -11.52 -21.60 -5.34
C LYS A 144 -12.68 -21.62 -4.35
N ALA A 145 -13.56 -20.62 -4.40
CA ALA A 145 -14.75 -20.59 -3.55
C ALA A 145 -15.72 -21.73 -3.90
N GLU A 146 -15.93 -22.01 -5.18
CA GLU A 146 -16.74 -23.14 -5.64
C GLU A 146 -16.16 -24.49 -5.18
N ASP A 147 -14.84 -24.66 -5.26
CA ASP A 147 -14.16 -25.84 -4.73
C ASP A 147 -14.37 -26.00 -3.22
N SER A 148 -14.26 -24.90 -2.45
CA SER A 148 -14.49 -24.90 -1.01
C SER A 148 -15.93 -25.29 -0.68
N TYR A 149 -16.92 -24.68 -1.35
CA TYR A 149 -18.32 -25.04 -1.16
C TYR A 149 -18.61 -26.49 -1.58
N ALA A 150 -17.96 -27.00 -2.64
CA ALA A 150 -18.09 -28.40 -3.01
C ALA A 150 -17.58 -29.35 -1.91
N ASP A 151 -16.46 -29.01 -1.25
CA ASP A 151 -15.95 -29.75 -0.09
C ASP A 151 -16.86 -29.65 1.14
N ASP A 152 -17.44 -28.47 1.36
CA ASP A 152 -18.36 -28.21 2.46
C ASP A 152 -19.67 -28.99 2.27
N MET A 153 -20.20 -28.99 1.06
CA MET A 153 -21.33 -29.82 0.65
C MET A 153 -21.06 -31.30 0.90
N ARG A 154 -19.88 -31.83 0.50
CA ARG A 154 -19.48 -33.22 0.79
C ARG A 154 -19.41 -33.49 2.29
N ARG A 155 -18.97 -32.52 3.10
CA ARG A 155 -18.85 -32.68 4.56
C ARG A 155 -20.23 -32.70 5.23
N VAL A 156 -21.08 -31.76 4.91
CA VAL A 156 -22.44 -31.63 5.47
C VAL A 156 -23.29 -32.85 5.08
N MET A 157 -23.25 -33.26 3.81
CA MET A 157 -23.95 -34.47 3.36
C MET A 157 -23.45 -35.75 4.05
N ARG A 158 -22.13 -35.89 4.24
CA ARG A 158 -21.55 -37.04 4.97
C ARG A 158 -21.98 -37.05 6.45
N LYS A 159 -22.01 -35.89 7.10
CA LYS A 159 -22.46 -35.74 8.49
C LYS A 159 -23.94 -36.14 8.64
N ALA A 160 -24.77 -35.75 7.68
CA ALA A 160 -26.19 -36.12 7.62
C ALA A 160 -26.45 -37.52 7.04
N LYS A 161 -25.41 -38.30 6.70
CA LYS A 161 -25.49 -39.64 6.10
C LYS A 161 -26.25 -39.70 4.77
N ILE A 162 -26.30 -38.61 4.01
CA ILE A 162 -26.91 -38.58 2.68
C ILE A 162 -25.91 -39.11 1.65
N ARG A 163 -26.32 -40.13 0.89
CA ARG A 163 -25.48 -40.74 -0.15
C ARG A 163 -25.54 -39.92 -1.43
N TYR A 164 -24.39 -39.49 -1.93
CA TYR A 164 -24.24 -38.82 -3.22
C TYR A 164 -23.36 -39.67 -4.15
N LEU A 165 -23.61 -39.61 -5.46
CA LEU A 165 -22.78 -40.28 -6.46
C LEU A 165 -21.52 -39.46 -6.75
N ARG A 166 -21.70 -38.16 -6.98
CA ARG A 166 -20.61 -37.25 -7.33
C ARG A 166 -20.94 -35.83 -6.89
N VAL A 167 -19.94 -35.13 -6.36
CA VAL A 167 -19.96 -33.68 -6.21
C VAL A 167 -18.76 -33.17 -6.98
N LYS A 168 -18.96 -32.30 -7.97
CA LYS A 168 -17.89 -31.71 -8.78
C LYS A 168 -18.12 -30.22 -8.99
N GLN A 169 -17.03 -29.48 -9.14
CA GLN A 169 -17.06 -28.12 -9.65
C GLN A 169 -17.39 -28.15 -11.16
N GLY A 170 -18.32 -27.32 -11.60
CA GLY A 170 -18.61 -27.01 -13.00
C GLY A 170 -18.05 -25.63 -13.38
N LYS A 171 -18.41 -25.10 -14.56
CA LYS A 171 -18.08 -23.72 -14.93
C LYS A 171 -19.13 -22.76 -14.36
N GLY A 172 -18.86 -22.13 -13.22
CA GLY A 172 -19.76 -21.15 -12.60
C GLY A 172 -20.88 -21.75 -11.74
N PHE A 173 -20.78 -23.04 -11.38
CA PHE A 173 -21.71 -23.73 -10.50
C PHE A 173 -21.09 -25.00 -9.94
N ILE A 174 -21.64 -25.50 -8.83
CA ILE A 174 -21.28 -26.78 -8.23
C ILE A 174 -22.37 -27.79 -8.55
N GLN A 175 -21.99 -28.97 -9.00
CA GLN A 175 -22.91 -30.03 -9.39
C GLN A 175 -22.85 -31.18 -8.39
N ALA A 176 -24.00 -31.53 -7.82
CA ALA A 176 -24.18 -32.71 -6.99
C ALA A 176 -25.16 -33.68 -7.66
N THR A 177 -24.73 -34.92 -7.89
CA THR A 177 -25.49 -35.99 -8.54
C THR A 177 -25.81 -37.08 -7.51
N PHE A 178 -27.05 -37.58 -7.53
CA PHE A 178 -27.61 -38.54 -6.58
C PHE A 178 -28.19 -39.75 -7.31
N ARG A 179 -28.44 -40.84 -6.57
CA ARG A 179 -29.01 -42.07 -7.14
C ARG A 179 -30.54 -42.00 -7.25
N ASP A 180 -31.19 -41.25 -6.37
CA ASP A 180 -32.64 -41.22 -6.19
C ASP A 180 -33.11 -39.79 -5.82
N GLU A 181 -34.34 -39.45 -6.20
CA GLU A 181 -34.89 -38.09 -6.04
C GLU A 181 -35.03 -37.69 -4.56
N ASP A 182 -35.44 -38.63 -3.70
CA ASP A 182 -35.53 -38.40 -2.25
C ASP A 182 -34.18 -37.97 -1.64
N ALA A 183 -33.07 -38.57 -2.09
CA ALA A 183 -31.74 -38.22 -1.63
C ALA A 183 -31.34 -36.81 -2.11
N ARG A 184 -31.71 -36.46 -3.35
CA ARG A 184 -31.49 -35.14 -3.94
C ARG A 184 -32.30 -34.07 -3.19
N ASP A 185 -33.57 -34.31 -2.90
CA ASP A 185 -34.45 -33.37 -2.19
C ASP A 185 -33.98 -33.12 -0.75
N LYS A 186 -33.62 -34.19 -0.03
CA LYS A 186 -33.05 -34.07 1.33
C LYS A 186 -31.74 -33.29 1.30
N ALA A 187 -30.86 -33.56 0.33
CA ALA A 187 -29.62 -32.83 0.18
C ALA A 187 -29.84 -31.36 -0.20
N SER A 188 -30.76 -31.07 -1.12
CA SER A 188 -31.08 -29.72 -1.56
C SER A 188 -31.59 -28.86 -0.40
N ARG A 189 -32.51 -29.39 0.44
CA ARG A 189 -32.98 -28.71 1.66
C ARG A 189 -31.84 -28.48 2.66
N LEU A 190 -31.07 -29.53 2.96
CA LEU A 190 -29.95 -29.44 3.89
C LEU A 190 -28.89 -28.41 3.46
N VAL A 191 -28.60 -28.34 2.16
CA VAL A 191 -27.65 -27.35 1.62
C VAL A 191 -28.25 -25.95 1.65
N LYS A 192 -29.55 -25.76 1.38
CA LYS A 192 -30.22 -24.44 1.56
C LYS A 192 -30.13 -23.96 3.01
N ASP A 193 -30.31 -24.86 3.97
CA ASP A 193 -30.36 -24.53 5.39
C ASP A 193 -28.96 -24.26 5.99
N GLU A 194 -27.96 -25.09 5.67
CA GLU A 194 -26.60 -24.97 6.23
C GLU A 194 -25.66 -24.08 5.39
N LEU A 195 -25.93 -23.90 4.09
CA LEU A 195 -25.11 -23.14 3.15
C LEU A 195 -25.96 -22.07 2.43
N GLY A 196 -26.45 -21.10 3.21
CA GLY A 196 -27.36 -20.04 2.76
C GLY A 196 -26.83 -19.11 1.66
N ASP A 197 -25.55 -19.20 1.30
CA ASP A 197 -24.92 -18.40 0.23
C ASP A 197 -25.15 -18.98 -1.19
N LEU A 198 -25.83 -20.12 -1.29
CA LEU A 198 -26.01 -20.87 -2.53
C LEU A 198 -27.46 -20.83 -3.01
N ASP A 199 -27.65 -20.53 -4.29
CA ASP A 199 -28.91 -20.72 -5.00
C ASP A 199 -28.89 -22.08 -5.69
N LEU A 200 -29.93 -22.87 -5.45
CA LEU A 200 -30.00 -24.25 -5.92
C LEU A 200 -31.09 -24.41 -6.98
N GLU A 201 -30.70 -25.04 -8.08
CA GLU A 201 -31.54 -25.36 -9.22
C GLU A 201 -31.47 -26.87 -9.47
N ASP A 202 -32.60 -27.55 -9.33
CA ASP A 202 -32.68 -28.98 -9.53
C ASP A 202 -32.71 -29.32 -11.03
N TYR A 203 -32.06 -30.41 -11.42
CA TYR A 203 -32.00 -30.86 -12.81
C TYR A 203 -31.62 -32.35 -12.90
N THR A 204 -31.54 -32.88 -14.12
CA THR A 204 -31.14 -34.28 -14.34
C THR A 204 -29.78 -34.35 -15.04
N ASP A 205 -28.86 -35.13 -14.47
CA ASP A 205 -27.50 -35.34 -14.99
C ASP A 205 -27.35 -36.77 -15.51
N SER A 206 -27.35 -36.94 -16.84
CA SER A 206 -27.24 -38.25 -17.50
C SER A 206 -28.23 -39.29 -16.95
N GLY A 207 -29.49 -38.88 -16.73
CA GLY A 207 -30.55 -39.74 -16.21
C GLY A 207 -30.58 -39.90 -14.68
N ASN A 208 -29.64 -39.30 -13.94
CA ASN A 208 -29.62 -39.32 -12.48
C ASN A 208 -30.14 -37.99 -11.89
N PRO A 209 -30.91 -38.01 -10.79
CA PRO A 209 -31.33 -36.80 -10.09
C PRO A 209 -30.13 -35.98 -9.61
N ALA A 210 -30.13 -34.68 -9.88
CA ALA A 210 -29.03 -33.78 -9.54
C ALA A 210 -29.54 -32.38 -9.16
N PHE A 211 -28.65 -31.58 -8.58
CA PHE A 211 -28.87 -30.14 -8.47
C PHE A 211 -27.60 -29.36 -8.78
N ARG A 212 -27.77 -28.12 -9.25
CA ARG A 212 -26.70 -27.14 -9.43
C ARG A 212 -26.81 -26.11 -8.32
N ALA A 213 -25.71 -25.86 -7.63
CA ALA A 213 -25.59 -24.76 -6.68
C ALA A 213 -24.76 -23.64 -7.30
N LYS A 214 -25.33 -22.44 -7.41
CA LYS A 214 -24.64 -21.21 -7.83
C LYS A 214 -24.43 -20.32 -6.61
N ILE A 215 -23.26 -19.69 -6.53
CA ILE A 215 -23.01 -18.70 -5.46
C ILE A 215 -23.87 -17.47 -5.74
N ARG A 216 -24.57 -16.96 -4.73
CA ARG A 216 -25.36 -15.73 -4.86
C ARG A 216 -24.49 -14.55 -5.29
N ARG A 217 -25.07 -13.63 -6.07
CA ARG A 217 -24.36 -12.44 -6.59
C ARG A 217 -23.79 -11.58 -5.46
N GLU A 218 -24.51 -11.40 -4.36
CA GLU A 218 -24.03 -10.68 -3.18
C GLU A 218 -22.78 -11.33 -2.58
N SER A 219 -22.80 -12.65 -2.37
CA SER A 219 -21.67 -13.41 -1.85
C SER A 219 -20.47 -13.45 -2.82
N ILE A 220 -20.69 -13.32 -4.13
CA ILE A 220 -19.61 -13.15 -5.13
C ILE A 220 -18.95 -11.78 -4.96
N GLU A 221 -19.73 -10.70 -4.88
CA GLU A 221 -19.19 -9.35 -4.71
C GLU A 221 -18.46 -9.18 -3.38
N GLU A 222 -18.96 -9.78 -2.30
CA GLU A 222 -18.27 -9.82 -1.01
C GLU A 222 -16.91 -10.54 -1.11
N LYS A 223 -16.87 -11.71 -1.76
CA LYS A 223 -15.62 -12.46 -1.98
C LYS A 223 -14.63 -11.70 -2.86
N ARG A 224 -15.11 -11.00 -3.90
CA ARG A 224 -14.27 -10.14 -4.75
C ARG A 224 -13.66 -9.00 -3.94
N ARG A 225 -14.48 -8.30 -3.15
CA ARG A 225 -14.01 -7.22 -2.26
C ARG A 225 -12.98 -7.72 -1.26
N PHE A 226 -13.27 -8.83 -0.60
CA PHE A 226 -12.34 -9.48 0.33
C PHE A 226 -11.02 -9.85 -0.34
N ALA A 227 -11.07 -10.40 -1.57
CA ALA A 227 -9.86 -10.75 -2.32
C ALA A 227 -9.01 -9.51 -2.67
N ILE A 228 -9.62 -8.39 -3.07
CA ILE A 228 -8.91 -7.12 -3.30
C ILE A 228 -8.27 -6.63 -2.00
N GLU A 229 -9.03 -6.53 -0.91
CA GLU A 229 -8.53 -6.01 0.37
C GLU A 229 -7.37 -6.86 0.91
N GLN A 230 -7.48 -8.18 0.78
CA GLN A 230 -6.44 -9.11 1.19
C GLN A 230 -5.19 -8.99 0.30
N ASN A 231 -5.34 -8.91 -1.02
CA ASN A 231 -4.21 -8.69 -1.94
C ASN A 231 -3.54 -7.32 -1.69
N MET A 232 -4.31 -6.27 -1.44
CA MET A 232 -3.77 -4.95 -1.07
C MET A 232 -2.96 -5.01 0.23
N THR A 233 -3.43 -5.76 1.22
CA THR A 233 -2.71 -5.96 2.49
C THR A 233 -1.39 -6.70 2.27
N SER A 234 -1.39 -7.77 1.49
CA SER A 234 -0.16 -8.49 1.14
C SER A 234 0.80 -7.62 0.32
N LEU A 235 0.30 -6.84 -0.64
CA LEU A 235 1.12 -5.90 -1.41
C LEU A 235 1.74 -4.83 -0.50
N ARG A 236 1.00 -4.25 0.45
CA ARG A 236 1.58 -3.31 1.43
C ARG A 236 2.74 -3.94 2.21
N ASN A 237 2.58 -5.17 2.69
CA ASN A 237 3.64 -5.88 3.41
C ASN A 237 4.85 -6.13 2.52
N ARG A 238 4.65 -6.61 1.28
CA ARG A 238 5.73 -6.82 0.30
C ARG A 238 6.49 -5.55 -0.04
N VAL A 239 5.78 -4.42 -0.13
CA VAL A 239 6.42 -3.15 -0.41
C VAL A 239 7.23 -2.64 0.79
N ASN A 240 6.75 -2.86 2.02
CA ASN A 240 7.53 -2.51 3.20
C ASN A 240 8.87 -3.28 3.26
N GLU A 241 8.89 -4.53 2.78
CA GLU A 241 10.11 -5.34 2.67
C GLU A 241 11.10 -4.81 1.62
N LEU A 242 10.64 -4.05 0.62
CA LEU A 242 11.51 -3.36 -0.33
C LEU A 242 12.27 -2.18 0.33
N GLY A 243 11.96 -1.83 1.58
CA GLY A 243 12.58 -0.72 2.30
C GLY A 243 12.11 0.66 1.81
N VAL A 244 10.98 0.71 1.09
CA VAL A 244 10.40 1.95 0.56
C VAL A 244 9.72 2.73 1.67
N ALA A 245 10.10 3.98 1.85
CA ALA A 245 9.39 4.91 2.72
C ALA A 245 8.10 5.35 2.01
N GLU A 246 6.95 4.91 2.51
CA GLU A 246 5.59 5.36 2.12
C GLU A 246 5.08 4.91 0.74
N PRO A 247 4.78 3.62 0.58
CA PRO A 247 4.14 3.15 -0.64
C PRO A 247 2.64 3.45 -0.67
N ILE A 248 2.14 3.76 -1.87
CA ILE A 248 0.72 3.96 -2.10
C ILE A 248 0.16 2.68 -2.74
N VAL A 249 -0.66 1.95 -1.98
CA VAL A 249 -1.40 0.77 -2.45
C VAL A 249 -2.89 1.06 -2.37
N GLN A 250 -3.54 1.21 -3.53
CA GLN A 250 -4.95 1.60 -3.64
C GLN A 250 -5.70 0.73 -4.65
N GLN A 251 -6.99 0.52 -4.44
CA GLN A 251 -7.87 -0.14 -5.41
C GLN A 251 -8.17 0.82 -6.57
N GLN A 252 -8.16 0.29 -7.80
CA GLN A 252 -8.63 0.96 -9.01
C GLN A 252 -9.67 0.09 -9.71
N GLY A 253 -10.94 0.51 -9.71
CA GLY A 253 -12.03 -0.31 -10.25
C GLY A 253 -12.36 -1.53 -9.38
N SER A 254 -12.98 -2.56 -9.96
CA SER A 254 -13.43 -3.76 -9.24
C SER A 254 -12.37 -4.85 -9.10
N ASP A 255 -11.38 -4.88 -10.00
CA ASP A 255 -10.41 -5.97 -10.12
C ASP A 255 -8.94 -5.51 -10.20
N ARG A 256 -8.64 -4.21 -10.09
CA ARG A 256 -7.27 -3.69 -10.19
C ARG A 256 -6.78 -3.02 -8.92
N ILE A 257 -5.47 -3.05 -8.73
CA ILE A 257 -4.74 -2.45 -7.62
C ILE A 257 -3.60 -1.61 -8.21
N VAL A 258 -3.54 -0.34 -7.83
CA VAL A 258 -2.42 0.56 -8.12
C VAL A 258 -1.42 0.49 -6.99
N VAL A 259 -0.15 0.29 -7.36
CA VAL A 259 0.99 0.34 -6.44
C VAL A 259 1.97 1.40 -6.94
N GLN A 260 2.24 2.40 -6.09
CA GLN A 260 3.24 3.43 -6.37
C GLN A 260 4.35 3.37 -5.32
N LEU A 261 5.59 3.34 -5.79
CA LEU A 261 6.78 3.23 -4.97
C LEU A 261 7.68 4.44 -5.20
N PRO A 262 7.48 5.56 -4.46
CA PRO A 262 8.33 6.73 -4.57
C PRO A 262 9.77 6.41 -4.16
N GLY A 263 10.75 6.94 -4.90
CA GLY A 263 12.18 6.78 -4.62
C GLY A 263 12.79 5.42 -4.97
N VAL A 264 12.00 4.44 -5.45
CA VAL A 264 12.54 3.16 -5.90
C VAL A 264 13.23 3.29 -7.25
N GLN A 265 14.51 2.94 -7.30
CA GLN A 265 15.31 3.04 -8.53
C GLN A 265 15.37 1.72 -9.31
N ASP A 266 15.30 0.58 -8.62
CA ASP A 266 15.33 -0.75 -9.24
C ASP A 266 13.91 -1.28 -9.51
N THR A 267 13.44 -1.05 -10.73
CA THR A 267 12.12 -1.50 -11.21
C THR A 267 12.01 -3.01 -11.26
N ALA A 268 13.09 -3.70 -11.66
CA ALA A 268 13.11 -5.13 -11.88
C ALA A 268 12.97 -5.89 -10.56
N LYS A 269 13.71 -5.47 -9.54
CA LYS A 269 13.60 -6.04 -8.18
C LYS A 269 12.23 -5.77 -7.55
N ALA A 270 11.68 -4.57 -7.76
CA ALA A 270 10.34 -4.26 -7.30
C ALA A 270 9.28 -5.13 -7.99
N LYS A 271 9.38 -5.29 -9.31
CA LYS A 271 8.50 -6.14 -10.12
C LYS A 271 8.57 -7.60 -9.69
N GLU A 272 9.76 -8.11 -9.41
CA GLU A 272 9.97 -9.46 -8.93
C GLU A 272 9.27 -9.71 -7.59
N ILE A 273 9.49 -8.85 -6.59
CA ILE A 273 8.92 -9.01 -5.24
C ILE A 273 7.39 -8.85 -5.24
N LEU A 274 6.87 -7.89 -6.03
CA LEU A 274 5.43 -7.65 -6.11
C LEU A 274 4.70 -8.67 -6.99
N GLY A 275 5.33 -9.14 -8.07
CA GLY A 275 4.74 -10.09 -9.01
C GLY A 275 4.79 -11.56 -8.58
N ARG A 276 5.59 -11.92 -7.57
CA ARG A 276 5.69 -13.30 -7.07
C ARG A 276 4.35 -13.79 -6.50
N THR A 277 3.61 -14.62 -7.23
CA THR A 277 2.36 -15.26 -6.76
C THR A 277 2.62 -16.49 -5.89
N ALA A 278 3.66 -16.42 -5.06
CA ALA A 278 4.06 -17.50 -4.17
C ALA A 278 3.06 -17.66 -3.01
N THR A 279 2.59 -18.89 -2.80
CA THR A 279 1.92 -19.30 -1.58
C THR A 279 2.63 -20.50 -0.98
N LEU A 280 2.55 -20.62 0.34
CA LEU A 280 3.11 -21.74 1.08
C LEU A 280 1.97 -22.56 1.67
N GLU A 281 2.04 -23.87 1.50
CA GLU A 281 1.07 -24.81 2.03
C GLU A 281 1.74 -25.87 2.90
N PHE A 282 1.18 -26.11 4.08
CA PHE A 282 1.68 -27.12 5.00
C PHE A 282 0.84 -28.37 4.82
N ARG A 283 1.48 -29.49 4.49
CA ARG A 283 0.83 -30.76 4.16
C ARG A 283 1.51 -31.91 4.90
N LEU A 284 0.74 -32.90 5.34
CA LEU A 284 1.32 -34.10 5.96
C LEU A 284 1.93 -35.00 4.88
N VAL A 285 3.09 -35.58 5.16
CA VAL A 285 3.70 -36.60 4.31
C VAL A 285 2.90 -37.89 4.39
N ASP A 286 2.84 -38.61 3.27
CA ASP A 286 2.36 -39.98 3.21
C ASP A 286 3.56 -40.92 3.23
N ASP A 287 3.68 -41.76 4.26
CA ASP A 287 4.85 -42.61 4.47
C ASP A 287 4.95 -43.82 3.52
N ARG A 288 4.01 -43.96 2.58
CA ARG A 288 4.08 -44.98 1.52
C ARG A 288 5.20 -44.67 0.52
N ASP A 289 5.75 -45.72 -0.10
CA ASP A 289 6.85 -45.59 -1.06
C ASP A 289 6.44 -44.76 -2.31
N PRO A 290 7.13 -43.64 -2.61
CA PRO A 290 6.87 -42.82 -3.79
C PRO A 290 7.10 -43.54 -5.13
N ARG A 291 7.85 -44.64 -5.17
CA ARG A 291 8.17 -45.36 -6.42
C ARG A 291 6.94 -45.86 -7.17
N ALA A 292 5.93 -46.34 -6.47
CA ALA A 292 4.67 -46.75 -7.09
C ALA A 292 3.90 -45.55 -7.68
N ALA A 293 4.03 -44.37 -7.07
CA ALA A 293 3.42 -43.13 -7.54
C ALA A 293 4.12 -42.56 -8.77
N LEU A 294 5.44 -42.75 -8.91
CA LEU A 294 6.18 -42.43 -10.15
C LEU A 294 5.67 -43.22 -11.36
N GLN A 295 5.15 -44.44 -11.14
CA GLN A 295 4.52 -45.28 -12.16
C GLN A 295 3.02 -44.97 -12.36
N GLY A 296 2.53 -43.83 -11.86
CA GLY A 296 1.15 -43.37 -12.03
C GLY A 296 0.13 -43.93 -11.03
N ARG A 297 0.54 -44.82 -10.11
CA ARG A 297 -0.35 -45.41 -9.09
C ARG A 297 -0.31 -44.59 -7.79
N VAL A 298 -0.83 -43.36 -7.85
CA VAL A 298 -0.90 -42.48 -6.67
C VAL A 298 -2.01 -42.95 -5.73
N PRO A 299 -1.72 -43.21 -4.44
CA PRO A 299 -2.74 -43.66 -3.52
C PRO A 299 -3.87 -42.64 -3.30
N ALA A 300 -5.10 -43.12 -3.07
CA ALA A 300 -6.25 -42.27 -2.78
C ALA A 300 -5.97 -41.31 -1.62
N GLY A 301 -6.35 -40.03 -1.80
CA GLY A 301 -6.11 -38.97 -0.83
C GLY A 301 -4.69 -38.39 -0.82
N SER A 302 -3.81 -38.84 -1.73
CA SER A 302 -2.40 -38.40 -1.81
C SER A 302 -2.10 -37.77 -3.17
N LYS A 303 -1.04 -36.98 -3.24
CA LYS A 303 -0.51 -36.38 -4.47
C LYS A 303 1.01 -36.47 -4.42
N LEU A 304 1.60 -36.78 -5.58
CA LEU A 304 3.05 -36.80 -5.75
C LEU A 304 3.55 -35.37 -5.94
N PHE A 305 4.55 -34.99 -5.16
CA PHE A 305 5.29 -33.75 -5.28
C PHE A 305 6.77 -34.07 -5.49
N ARG A 306 7.56 -33.04 -5.80
CA ARG A 306 9.01 -33.13 -5.90
C ARG A 306 9.64 -32.07 -5.02
N PHE A 307 10.75 -32.42 -4.38
CA PHE A 307 11.67 -31.45 -3.79
C PHE A 307 12.39 -30.66 -4.90
N ARG A 308 13.06 -29.57 -4.54
CA ARG A 308 13.84 -28.73 -5.47
C ARG A 308 14.99 -29.50 -6.16
N ASP A 309 15.57 -30.47 -5.48
CA ASP A 309 16.58 -31.40 -6.01
C ASP A 309 15.98 -32.48 -6.96
N GLY A 310 14.65 -32.47 -7.15
CA GLY A 310 13.91 -33.42 -7.98
C GLY A 310 13.47 -34.69 -7.25
N ALA A 311 13.81 -34.87 -5.97
CA ALA A 311 13.44 -36.08 -5.22
C ALA A 311 11.91 -36.20 -5.05
N PRO A 312 11.31 -37.37 -5.32
CA PRO A 312 9.87 -37.56 -5.21
C PRO A 312 9.41 -37.70 -3.75
N ILE A 313 8.31 -37.04 -3.39
CA ILE A 313 7.67 -37.19 -2.08
C ILE A 313 6.16 -37.26 -2.21
N LEU A 314 5.54 -38.19 -1.49
CA LEU A 314 4.10 -38.29 -1.43
C LEU A 314 3.56 -37.45 -0.28
N LEU A 315 2.62 -36.56 -0.59
CA LEU A 315 1.94 -35.73 0.41
C LEU A 315 0.43 -35.99 0.37
N LYS A 316 -0.23 -35.83 1.52
CA LYS A 316 -1.69 -35.84 1.58
C LYS A 316 -2.26 -34.65 0.80
N LYS A 317 -3.39 -34.84 0.13
CA LYS A 317 -4.08 -33.78 -0.63
C LYS A 317 -4.58 -32.64 0.27
N ARG A 318 -4.92 -32.95 1.53
CA ARG A 318 -5.44 -32.00 2.51
C ARG A 318 -4.34 -31.05 2.97
N VAL A 319 -4.57 -29.76 2.82
CA VAL A 319 -3.75 -28.69 3.41
C VAL A 319 -4.11 -28.55 4.89
N VAL A 320 -3.08 -28.48 5.75
CA VAL A 320 -3.23 -28.29 7.20
C VAL A 320 -3.53 -26.83 7.50
N TYR A 321 -2.64 -25.95 7.05
CA TYR A 321 -2.78 -24.50 7.00
C TYR A 321 -1.88 -23.96 5.88
N SER A 322 -2.02 -22.67 5.56
CA SER A 322 -1.22 -22.02 4.54
C SER A 322 -0.49 -20.80 5.10
N GLY A 323 0.36 -20.19 4.27
CA GLY A 323 1.12 -18.99 4.62
C GLY A 323 0.28 -17.80 5.07
N HIS A 324 -1.04 -17.74 4.77
CA HIS A 324 -1.90 -16.66 5.30
C HIS A 324 -1.99 -16.64 6.83
N SER A 325 -1.71 -17.76 7.49
CA SER A 325 -1.77 -17.90 8.95
C SER A 325 -0.49 -17.45 9.63
N ILE A 326 0.47 -16.92 8.86
CA ILE A 326 1.77 -16.48 9.36
C ILE A 326 1.75 -14.97 9.53
N VAL A 327 2.08 -14.54 10.75
CA VAL A 327 2.15 -13.12 11.13
C VAL A 327 3.57 -12.61 10.99
N ASP A 328 4.56 -13.46 11.31
CA ASP A 328 5.97 -13.10 11.25
C ASP A 328 6.79 -14.34 10.90
N ALA A 329 7.89 -14.12 10.18
CA ALA A 329 8.87 -15.14 9.87
C ALA A 329 10.26 -14.51 9.84
N ALA A 330 11.18 -15.02 10.65
CA ALA A 330 12.55 -14.52 10.70
C ALA A 330 13.53 -15.67 10.47
N PRO A 331 14.50 -15.52 9.57
CA PRO A 331 15.57 -16.50 9.43
C PRO A 331 16.41 -16.46 10.71
N GLY A 332 17.11 -17.54 11.02
CA GLY A 332 17.93 -17.66 12.21
C GLY A 332 18.92 -18.80 12.10
N PHE A 333 19.69 -19.00 13.16
CA PHE A 333 20.53 -20.17 13.32
C PHE A 333 20.06 -20.97 14.52
N HIS A 334 20.05 -22.29 14.38
CA HIS A 334 19.77 -23.15 15.51
C HIS A 334 20.97 -23.14 16.46
N SER A 335 20.71 -22.80 17.73
CA SER A 335 21.71 -22.66 18.79
C SER A 335 22.53 -23.92 19.12
N GLN A 336 22.11 -25.11 18.69
CA GLN A 336 22.80 -26.36 19.03
C GLN A 336 23.78 -26.82 17.95
N ASN A 337 23.46 -26.61 16.69
CA ASN A 337 24.19 -27.18 15.55
C ASN A 337 24.58 -26.12 14.49
N ASN A 338 24.27 -24.84 14.74
CA ASN A 338 24.54 -23.72 13.85
C ASN A 338 23.97 -23.88 12.42
N THR A 339 22.90 -24.66 12.25
CA THR A 339 22.24 -24.81 10.94
C THR A 339 21.23 -23.68 10.70
N PRO A 340 21.04 -23.23 9.45
CA PRO A 340 20.01 -22.25 9.10
C PRO A 340 18.60 -22.75 9.45
N ILE A 341 17.79 -21.87 10.03
CA ILE A 341 16.38 -22.14 10.37
C ILE A 341 15.51 -20.93 9.99
N VAL A 342 14.20 -21.15 9.89
CA VAL A 342 13.23 -20.06 9.85
C VAL A 342 12.27 -20.17 11.02
N SER A 343 12.33 -19.17 11.91
CA SER A 343 11.37 -19.02 12.99
C SER A 343 10.05 -18.45 12.45
N ILE A 344 8.92 -19.05 12.81
CA ILE A 344 7.58 -18.67 12.36
C ILE A 344 6.72 -18.32 13.56
N THR A 345 5.95 -17.24 13.43
CA THR A 345 4.88 -16.87 14.34
C THR A 345 3.54 -16.94 13.61
N LEU A 346 2.62 -17.76 14.11
CA LEU A 346 1.27 -17.90 13.57
C LEU A 346 0.29 -16.90 14.19
N ASP A 347 -0.82 -16.65 13.47
CA ASP A 347 -2.01 -16.00 14.00
C ASP A 347 -2.75 -16.93 14.98
N SER A 348 -3.73 -16.41 15.72
CA SER A 348 -4.44 -17.19 16.75
C SER A 348 -5.16 -18.42 16.16
N ARG A 349 -5.75 -18.29 14.97
CA ARG A 349 -6.46 -19.38 14.29
C ARG A 349 -5.50 -20.45 13.79
N GLY A 350 -4.43 -20.05 13.11
CA GLY A 350 -3.38 -20.93 12.61
C GLY A 350 -2.67 -21.65 13.75
N ALA A 351 -2.37 -20.96 14.86
CA ALA A 351 -1.78 -21.56 16.05
C ALA A 351 -2.67 -22.67 16.63
N ALA A 352 -3.98 -22.46 16.75
CA ALA A 352 -4.91 -23.48 17.24
C ALA A 352 -4.98 -24.71 16.32
N ILE A 353 -5.02 -24.49 15.00
CA ILE A 353 -5.00 -25.58 14.00
C ILE A 353 -3.69 -26.36 14.09
N ASN A 354 -2.55 -25.65 14.10
CA ASN A 354 -1.22 -26.23 14.16
C ASN A 354 -1.02 -27.04 15.45
N GLN A 355 -1.40 -26.49 16.60
CA GLN A 355 -1.29 -27.15 17.89
C GLN A 355 -2.13 -28.42 17.95
N ARG A 356 -3.38 -28.39 17.48
CA ARG A 356 -4.23 -29.59 17.44
C ARG A 356 -3.67 -30.63 16.46
N PHE A 357 -3.23 -30.19 15.28
CA PHE A 357 -2.77 -31.09 14.22
C PHE A 357 -1.45 -31.77 14.58
N THR A 358 -0.47 -31.02 15.06
CA THR A 358 0.85 -31.55 15.44
C THR A 358 0.77 -32.47 16.66
N GLY A 359 -0.08 -32.14 17.64
CA GLY A 359 -0.31 -33.00 18.80
C GLY A 359 -0.88 -34.39 18.45
N GLN A 360 -1.59 -34.51 17.31
CA GLN A 360 -2.12 -35.79 16.80
C GLN A 360 -1.18 -36.50 15.81
N ASN A 361 -0.09 -35.86 15.39
CA ASN A 361 0.79 -36.35 14.33
C ASN A 361 2.27 -36.27 14.74
N ILE A 362 2.57 -36.45 16.02
CA ILE A 362 3.94 -36.58 16.52
C ILE A 362 4.63 -37.76 15.82
N ASN A 363 5.92 -37.63 15.53
CA ASN A 363 6.76 -38.55 14.78
C ASN A 363 6.39 -38.72 13.29
N LYS A 364 5.47 -37.92 12.76
CA LYS A 364 5.19 -37.86 11.32
C LYS A 364 5.86 -36.65 10.67
N ARG A 365 6.12 -36.73 9.37
CA ARG A 365 6.70 -35.61 8.61
C ARG A 365 5.63 -34.63 8.13
N MET A 366 5.94 -33.34 8.21
CA MET A 366 5.12 -32.25 7.69
C MET A 366 5.91 -31.49 6.65
N ALA A 367 5.43 -31.50 5.41
CA ALA A 367 6.05 -30.83 4.29
C ALA A 367 5.56 -29.39 4.15
N VAL A 368 6.49 -28.51 3.79
CA VAL A 368 6.24 -27.15 3.36
C VAL A 368 6.32 -27.11 1.85
N VAL A 369 5.21 -26.83 1.19
CA VAL A 369 5.10 -26.79 -0.27
C VAL A 369 5.04 -25.35 -0.73
N TYR A 370 6.01 -24.97 -1.55
CA TYR A 370 6.02 -23.74 -2.33
C TYR A 370 5.16 -23.91 -3.57
N ILE A 371 4.23 -22.99 -3.76
CA ILE A 371 3.33 -22.97 -4.91
C ILE A 371 3.46 -21.62 -5.58
N GLU A 372 3.89 -21.63 -6.84
CA GLU A 372 4.01 -20.43 -7.66
C GLU A 372 3.12 -20.57 -8.89
N ILE A 373 2.46 -19.48 -9.28
CA ILE A 373 1.66 -19.44 -10.50
C ILE A 373 2.36 -18.47 -11.46
N LYS A 374 3.14 -19.02 -12.39
CA LYS A 374 3.80 -18.25 -13.44
C LYS A 374 2.85 -18.05 -14.61
N SER A 375 2.73 -16.82 -15.09
CA SER A 375 2.00 -16.51 -16.31
C SER A 375 3.01 -16.46 -17.45
N GLU A 376 3.01 -17.47 -18.31
CA GLU A 376 3.94 -17.60 -19.43
C GLU A 376 3.19 -17.34 -20.74
N THR A 377 3.80 -16.64 -21.70
CA THR A 377 3.19 -16.47 -23.02
C THR A 377 3.01 -17.83 -23.70
N LYS A 378 1.79 -18.13 -24.14
CA LYS A 378 1.48 -19.32 -24.92
C LYS A 378 2.28 -19.26 -26.20
N ARG A 379 3.13 -20.25 -26.44
CA ARG A 379 3.88 -20.37 -27.68
C ARG A 379 3.24 -21.43 -28.59
N ASP A 380 3.26 -21.18 -29.89
CA ASP A 380 2.91 -22.19 -30.89
C ASP A 380 3.99 -23.28 -30.96
N LEU A 381 3.78 -24.29 -31.82
CA LEU A 381 4.75 -25.37 -32.03
C LEU A 381 6.07 -24.89 -32.65
N GLN A 382 6.10 -23.67 -33.20
CA GLN A 382 7.28 -23.01 -33.76
C GLN A 382 7.98 -22.06 -32.76
N GLY A 383 7.45 -21.92 -31.55
CA GLY A 383 8.01 -21.06 -30.50
C GLY A 383 7.57 -19.60 -30.53
N ASN A 384 6.66 -19.20 -31.44
CA ASN A 384 6.16 -17.83 -31.54
C ASN A 384 5.02 -17.60 -30.53
N PRO A 385 4.88 -16.38 -29.96
CA PRO A 385 3.77 -16.05 -29.08
C PRO A 385 2.44 -16.11 -29.82
N VAL A 386 1.47 -16.84 -29.26
CA VAL A 386 0.10 -16.93 -29.78
C VAL A 386 -0.64 -15.64 -29.39
N LEU A 387 -1.16 -14.92 -30.38
CA LEU A 387 -1.88 -13.67 -30.17
C LEU A 387 -3.41 -13.92 -30.13
N ASP A 388 -4.12 -13.07 -29.39
CA ASP A 388 -5.59 -12.99 -29.42
C ASP A 388 -6.09 -12.22 -30.66
N GLU A 389 -7.41 -12.16 -30.85
CA GLU A 389 -8.04 -11.43 -31.98
C GLU A 389 -7.69 -9.94 -32.04
N ASN A 390 -7.16 -9.38 -30.95
CA ASN A 390 -6.76 -7.98 -30.80
C ASN A 390 -5.24 -7.77 -30.86
N GLY A 391 -4.46 -8.83 -31.14
CA GLY A 391 -3.00 -8.77 -31.23
C GLY A 391 -2.24 -8.82 -29.90
N HIS A 392 -2.89 -9.15 -28.78
CA HIS A 392 -2.23 -9.34 -27.48
C HIS A 392 -1.77 -10.78 -27.28
N GLU A 393 -0.61 -10.96 -26.65
CA GLU A 393 -0.10 -12.28 -26.29
C GLU A 393 -1.03 -13.03 -25.33
N ILE A 394 -1.47 -14.23 -25.71
CA ILE A 394 -2.24 -15.12 -24.84
C ILE A 394 -1.30 -15.68 -23.78
N LYS A 395 -1.52 -15.34 -22.52
CA LYS A 395 -0.78 -15.91 -21.39
C LYS A 395 -1.45 -17.17 -20.87
N VAL A 396 -0.64 -18.20 -20.56
CA VAL A 396 -1.06 -19.45 -19.91
C VAL A 396 -0.45 -19.51 -18.52
N LYS A 397 -1.29 -19.84 -17.55
CA LYS A 397 -0.89 -19.97 -16.15
C LYS A 397 -0.31 -21.36 -15.91
N ARG A 398 0.97 -21.42 -15.56
CA ARG A 398 1.67 -22.62 -15.13
C ARG A 398 1.80 -22.63 -13.61
N ARG A 399 1.21 -23.63 -12.97
CA ARG A 399 1.34 -23.86 -11.53
C ARG A 399 2.57 -24.72 -11.26
N ILE A 400 3.55 -24.16 -10.58
CA ILE A 400 4.76 -24.83 -10.12
C ILE A 400 4.54 -25.18 -8.65
N GLU A 401 4.80 -26.43 -8.29
CA GLU A 401 4.64 -26.94 -6.92
C GLU A 401 5.93 -27.67 -6.53
N GLU A 402 6.62 -27.14 -5.53
CA GLU A 402 7.91 -27.65 -5.06
C GLU A 402 7.88 -27.83 -3.55
N VAL A 403 8.45 -28.92 -3.05
CA VAL A 403 8.63 -29.11 -1.61
C VAL A 403 9.94 -28.46 -1.21
N ILE A 404 9.85 -27.52 -0.25
CA ILE A 404 11.03 -26.87 0.31
C ILE A 404 11.69 -27.81 1.30
N THR A 405 10.93 -28.27 2.30
CA THR A 405 11.42 -29.15 3.35
C THR A 405 10.28 -30.00 3.91
N ALA A 406 10.62 -31.13 4.54
CA ALA A 406 9.67 -32.05 5.16
C ALA A 406 10.16 -32.58 6.52
N PRO A 407 10.33 -31.71 7.53
CA PRO A 407 10.82 -32.11 8.85
C PRO A 407 9.83 -33.02 9.60
N VAL A 408 10.37 -33.77 10.56
CA VAL A 408 9.59 -34.61 11.49
C VAL A 408 9.00 -33.74 12.61
N ILE A 409 7.71 -33.91 12.89
CA ILE A 409 7.04 -33.29 14.03
C ILE A 409 7.52 -33.98 15.32
N ARG A 410 8.40 -33.33 16.09
CA ARG A 410 8.95 -33.88 17.35
C ARG A 410 8.08 -33.60 18.56
N SER A 411 7.34 -32.49 18.56
CA SER A 411 6.50 -32.06 19.66
C SER A 411 5.26 -31.32 19.14
N GLN A 412 4.31 -31.08 20.04
CA GLN A 412 3.15 -30.26 19.74
C GLN A 412 3.59 -28.80 19.56
N LEU A 413 3.44 -28.28 18.33
CA LEU A 413 3.90 -26.95 17.96
C LEU A 413 2.83 -25.90 18.29
N GLY A 414 3.20 -24.89 19.08
CA GLY A 414 2.32 -23.79 19.45
C GLY A 414 2.27 -22.67 18.41
N LYS A 415 2.07 -21.43 18.90
CA LYS A 415 2.05 -20.22 18.09
C LYS A 415 3.39 -19.90 17.42
N ARG A 416 4.50 -20.18 18.11
CA ARG A 416 5.86 -19.98 17.59
C ARG A 416 6.56 -21.32 17.44
N TYR A 417 7.18 -21.56 16.29
CA TYR A 417 7.98 -22.76 16.01
C TYR A 417 9.07 -22.46 14.96
N GLN A 418 9.96 -23.41 14.73
CA GLN A 418 11.09 -23.28 13.81
C GLN A 418 10.97 -24.31 12.67
N ILE A 419 11.27 -23.89 11.44
CA ILE A 419 11.49 -24.78 10.30
C ILE A 419 12.98 -25.10 10.25
N GLU A 420 13.30 -26.39 10.32
CA GLU A 420 14.65 -26.95 10.21
C GLU A 420 14.87 -27.60 8.83
N GLY A 421 16.13 -27.93 8.52
CA GLY A 421 16.49 -28.63 7.28
C GLY A 421 16.48 -27.70 6.07
N ILE A 422 17.08 -26.52 6.22
CA ILE A 422 17.31 -25.55 5.15
C ILE A 422 18.82 -25.59 4.84
N ASP A 423 19.17 -25.72 3.57
CA ASP A 423 20.55 -26.03 3.15
C ASP A 423 21.47 -24.81 3.22
N SER A 424 20.93 -23.61 3.02
CA SER A 424 21.70 -22.37 3.00
C SER A 424 21.05 -21.24 3.77
N VAL A 425 21.88 -20.28 4.21
CA VAL A 425 21.39 -19.05 4.84
C VAL A 425 20.55 -18.24 3.86
N GLU A 426 20.94 -18.19 2.59
CA GLU A 426 20.23 -17.48 1.52
C GLU A 426 18.81 -18.01 1.35
N GLU A 427 18.66 -19.34 1.26
CA GLU A 427 17.36 -19.99 1.16
C GLU A 427 16.47 -19.73 2.37
N ALA A 428 17.04 -19.67 3.58
CA ALA A 428 16.29 -19.31 4.78
C ALA A 428 15.74 -17.87 4.70
N ASN A 429 16.48 -16.93 4.09
CA ASN A 429 16.00 -15.55 3.95
C ASN A 429 14.92 -15.44 2.91
N ASP A 430 15.12 -16.05 1.75
CA ASP A 430 14.11 -16.08 0.69
C ASP A 430 12.82 -16.69 1.21
N LEU A 431 12.92 -17.81 1.91
CA LEU A 431 11.78 -18.43 2.56
C LEU A 431 11.13 -17.49 3.58
N SER A 432 11.92 -16.84 4.45
CA SER A 432 11.39 -15.90 5.45
C SER A 432 10.68 -14.70 4.82
N LEU A 433 11.22 -14.16 3.72
CA LEU A 433 10.64 -13.04 2.98
C LEU A 433 9.32 -13.47 2.35
N LEU A 434 9.28 -14.65 1.73
CA LEU A 434 8.06 -15.22 1.15
C LEU A 434 6.99 -15.49 2.22
N LEU A 435 7.40 -15.96 3.41
CA LEU A 435 6.51 -16.19 4.55
C LEU A 435 5.95 -14.88 5.13
N ARG A 436 6.76 -13.82 5.25
CA ARG A 436 6.33 -12.48 5.74
C ARG A 436 5.48 -11.72 4.74
N ALA A 437 5.82 -11.81 3.45
CA ALA A 437 5.09 -11.19 2.35
C ALA A 437 3.61 -11.64 2.28
N GLY A 438 3.31 -12.81 2.85
CA GLY A 438 1.98 -13.38 2.89
C GLY A 438 1.54 -13.94 1.54
N ALA A 439 0.59 -14.87 1.60
CA ALA A 439 -0.07 -15.41 0.43
C ALA A 439 -1.05 -14.38 -0.16
N LEU A 440 -1.01 -14.20 -1.48
CA LEU A 440 -2.07 -13.49 -2.19
C LEU A 440 -3.37 -14.33 -2.16
N ALA A 441 -4.52 -13.68 -1.97
CA ALA A 441 -5.82 -14.32 -2.07
C ALA A 441 -6.06 -14.88 -3.49
N ALA A 442 -5.68 -14.09 -4.50
CA ALA A 442 -5.68 -14.49 -5.90
C ALA A 442 -4.42 -14.04 -6.63
N PRO A 443 -4.03 -14.76 -7.71
CA PRO A 443 -2.96 -14.35 -8.60
C PRO A 443 -3.18 -12.91 -9.09
N ILE A 444 -2.09 -12.17 -9.23
CA ILE A 444 -2.10 -10.82 -9.78
C ILE A 444 -1.16 -10.73 -10.97
N GLU A 445 -1.55 -9.95 -11.97
CA GLU A 445 -0.76 -9.70 -13.16
C GLU A 445 -0.52 -8.20 -13.31
N ILE A 446 0.69 -7.80 -13.68
CA ILE A 446 0.99 -6.40 -13.96
C ILE A 446 0.49 -6.10 -15.38
N VAL A 447 -0.50 -5.21 -15.47
CA VAL A 447 -1.12 -4.78 -16.74
C VAL A 447 -0.52 -3.47 -17.26
N GLU A 448 0.02 -2.64 -16.37
CA GLU A 448 0.69 -1.40 -16.75
C GLU A 448 1.89 -1.15 -15.82
N GLU A 449 2.98 -0.65 -16.39
CA GLU A 449 4.21 -0.27 -15.68
C GLU A 449 4.64 1.11 -16.19
N ARG A 450 4.85 2.06 -15.27
CA ARG A 450 5.44 3.36 -15.56
C ARG A 450 6.55 3.65 -14.57
N THR A 451 7.65 4.19 -15.08
CA THR A 451 8.82 4.54 -14.26
C THR A 451 9.13 6.01 -14.48
N VAL A 452 9.31 6.74 -13.38
CA VAL A 452 9.70 8.14 -13.41
C VAL A 452 11.10 8.25 -12.82
N GLY A 453 12.05 8.74 -13.60
CA GLY A 453 13.42 8.94 -13.12
C GLY A 453 13.50 10.02 -12.03
N PRO A 454 14.41 9.90 -11.04
CA PRO A 454 14.59 10.92 -10.01
C PRO A 454 14.95 12.31 -10.56
N SER A 455 15.66 12.37 -11.70
CA SER A 455 15.99 13.63 -12.38
C SER A 455 14.75 14.36 -12.89
N LEU A 456 13.83 13.64 -13.54
CA LEU A 456 12.55 14.20 -13.98
C LEU A 456 11.70 14.69 -12.80
N GLY A 457 11.71 13.94 -11.68
CA GLY A 457 11.05 14.36 -10.45
C GLY A 457 11.60 15.67 -9.91
N LYS A 458 12.93 15.80 -9.82
CA LYS A 458 13.61 17.03 -9.39
C LYS A 458 13.30 18.20 -10.31
N ASP A 459 13.35 18.01 -11.62
CA ASP A 459 13.01 19.06 -12.59
C ASP A 459 11.55 19.53 -12.43
N ASN A 460 10.62 18.61 -12.13
CA ASN A 460 9.22 18.95 -11.85
C ASN A 460 9.08 19.76 -10.55
N ILE A 461 9.84 19.44 -9.51
CA ILE A 461 9.87 20.21 -8.26
C ILE A 461 10.38 21.62 -8.54
N ASP A 462 11.53 21.75 -9.22
CA ASP A 462 12.16 23.04 -9.49
C ASP A 462 11.26 23.94 -10.34
N GLN A 463 10.62 23.38 -11.38
CA GLN A 463 9.67 24.10 -12.22
C GLN A 463 8.40 24.48 -11.45
N GLY A 464 7.87 23.56 -10.63
CA GLY A 464 6.69 23.81 -9.80
C GLY A 464 6.92 24.92 -8.77
N GLN A 465 8.05 24.88 -8.07
CA GLN A 465 8.44 25.91 -7.12
C GLN A 465 8.64 27.27 -7.80
N ARG A 466 9.33 27.32 -8.95
CA ARG A 466 9.47 28.57 -9.73
C ARG A 466 8.13 29.14 -10.15
N SER A 467 7.21 28.29 -10.61
CA SER A 467 5.87 28.70 -11.03
C SER A 467 5.06 29.30 -9.87
N ILE A 468 5.11 28.67 -8.68
CA ILE A 468 4.47 29.20 -7.46
C ILE A 468 5.07 30.55 -7.08
N ILE A 469 6.40 30.68 -7.04
CA ILE A 469 7.08 31.92 -6.65
C ILE A 469 6.75 33.05 -7.62
N ILE A 470 6.86 32.82 -8.93
CA ILE A 470 6.58 33.83 -9.96
C ILE A 470 5.11 34.26 -9.87
N GLY A 471 4.18 33.31 -9.81
CA GLY A 471 2.75 33.60 -9.68
C GLY A 471 2.43 34.41 -8.41
N LEU A 472 3.00 34.00 -7.28
CA LEU A 472 2.84 34.69 -6.00
C LEU A 472 3.38 36.13 -6.06
N VAL A 473 4.58 36.34 -6.58
CA VAL A 473 5.19 37.68 -6.69
C VAL A 473 4.35 38.59 -7.58
N LEU A 474 3.91 38.11 -8.75
CA LEU A 474 3.06 38.89 -9.65
C LEU A 474 1.74 39.31 -8.99
N ILE A 475 1.08 38.38 -8.30
CA ILE A 475 -0.14 38.65 -7.55
C ILE A 475 0.11 39.66 -6.43
N MET A 476 1.19 39.48 -5.65
CA MET A 476 1.51 40.37 -4.53
C MET A 476 1.80 41.79 -4.99
N VAL A 477 2.53 41.95 -6.11
CA VAL A 477 2.82 43.25 -6.73
C VAL A 477 1.52 43.90 -7.21
N PHE A 478 0.65 43.16 -7.89
CA PHE A 478 -0.64 43.66 -8.33
C PHE A 478 -1.50 44.14 -7.15
N MET A 479 -1.62 43.33 -6.10
CA MET A 479 -2.41 43.67 -4.92
C MET A 479 -1.85 44.90 -4.20
N ALA A 480 -0.52 44.98 -4.02
CA ALA A 480 0.13 46.12 -3.40
C ALA A 480 -0.09 47.41 -4.21
N PHE A 481 -0.03 47.36 -5.54
CA PHE A 481 -0.21 48.53 -6.39
C PHE A 481 -1.68 48.98 -6.49
N TYR A 482 -2.61 48.05 -6.77
CA TYR A 482 -4.02 48.37 -7.02
C TYR A 482 -4.81 48.67 -5.74
N TYR A 483 -4.54 47.93 -4.65
CA TYR A 483 -5.26 48.06 -3.38
C TYR A 483 -4.47 48.78 -2.28
N ARG A 484 -3.20 49.16 -2.52
CA ARG A 484 -2.35 49.92 -1.59
C ARG A 484 -2.32 49.28 -0.19
N GLY A 485 -2.76 50.00 0.84
CA GLY A 485 -2.75 49.51 2.24
C GLY A 485 -3.57 48.24 2.46
N PHE A 486 -4.74 48.12 1.82
CA PHE A 486 -5.54 46.88 1.85
C PHE A 486 -4.85 45.76 1.07
N GLY A 487 -4.14 46.11 0.00
CA GLY A 487 -3.29 45.19 -0.75
C GLY A 487 -2.20 44.53 0.11
N MET A 488 -1.54 45.31 0.98
CA MET A 488 -0.54 44.77 1.90
C MET A 488 -1.14 43.80 2.92
N ILE A 489 -2.38 44.05 3.39
CA ILE A 489 -3.11 43.12 4.27
C ILE A 489 -3.41 41.82 3.53
N ALA A 490 -3.87 41.90 2.28
CA ALA A 490 -4.10 40.72 1.46
C ALA A 490 -2.81 39.92 1.21
N ASN A 491 -1.67 40.59 1.00
CA ASN A 491 -0.38 39.93 0.81
C ASN A 491 0.06 39.15 2.05
N VAL A 492 -0.17 39.69 3.26
CA VAL A 492 0.11 38.97 4.51
C VAL A 492 -0.85 37.79 4.70
N ALA A 493 -2.14 37.98 4.39
CA ALA A 493 -3.12 36.89 4.43
C ALA A 493 -2.78 35.76 3.45
N LEU A 494 -2.33 36.11 2.24
CA LEU A 494 -1.92 35.17 1.20
C LEU A 494 -0.66 34.39 1.61
N THR A 495 0.35 35.08 2.14
CA THR A 495 1.57 34.43 2.65
C THR A 495 1.24 33.48 3.80
N THR A 496 0.38 33.92 4.72
CA THR A 496 -0.14 33.08 5.80
C THR A 496 -0.87 31.85 5.25
N ASN A 497 -1.67 32.01 4.20
CA ASN A 497 -2.41 30.92 3.59
C ASN A 497 -1.46 29.83 3.08
N ILE A 498 -0.39 30.19 2.36
CA ILE A 498 0.60 29.23 1.86
C ILE A 498 1.28 28.49 3.02
N ILE A 499 1.68 29.19 4.07
CA ILE A 499 2.29 28.58 5.27
C ILE A 499 1.33 27.56 5.88
N LEU A 500 0.04 27.90 6.00
CA LEU A 500 -0.97 26.99 6.55
C LEU A 500 -1.23 25.79 5.65
N ILE A 501 -1.26 25.95 4.32
CA ILE A 501 -1.38 24.83 3.38
C ILE A 501 -0.22 23.84 3.60
N ILE A 502 1.02 24.33 3.61
CA ILE A 502 2.22 23.52 3.83
C ILE A 502 2.18 22.83 5.19
N ALA A 503 1.77 23.55 6.24
CA ALA A 503 1.66 23.02 7.59
C ALA A 503 0.62 21.90 7.69
N VAL A 504 -0.56 22.10 7.10
CA VAL A 504 -1.64 21.10 7.12
C VAL A 504 -1.24 19.85 6.33
N LEU A 505 -0.63 20.01 5.15
CA LEU A 505 -0.09 18.87 4.38
C LEU A 505 0.96 18.09 5.20
N SER A 506 1.81 18.80 5.94
CA SER A 506 2.82 18.21 6.81
C SER A 506 2.20 17.52 8.04
N ILE A 507 1.19 18.10 8.67
CA ILE A 507 0.52 17.48 9.84
C ILE A 507 -0.20 16.19 9.46
N PHE A 508 -0.96 16.21 8.35
CA PHE A 508 -1.70 15.04 7.88
C PHE A 508 -0.86 14.06 7.05
N GLN A 509 0.43 14.39 6.82
CA GLN A 509 1.33 13.58 6.00
C GLN A 509 0.71 13.26 4.63
N ALA A 510 0.06 14.25 4.04
CA ALA A 510 -0.56 14.14 2.73
C ALA A 510 0.50 14.24 1.63
N THR A 511 0.40 13.38 0.63
CA THR A 511 1.35 13.34 -0.50
C THR A 511 1.10 14.49 -1.48
N LEU A 512 2.10 15.34 -1.68
CA LEU A 512 2.12 16.38 -2.71
C LEU A 512 2.51 15.77 -4.07
N THR A 513 1.70 16.01 -5.09
CA THR A 513 1.94 15.58 -6.48
C THR A 513 2.09 16.78 -7.41
N MET A 514 2.50 16.58 -8.67
CA MET A 514 2.51 17.67 -9.66
C MET A 514 1.12 18.32 -9.83
N PRO A 515 0.02 17.55 -9.99
CA PRO A 515 -1.31 18.13 -9.92
C PRO A 515 -1.59 18.81 -8.58
N GLY A 516 -1.11 18.28 -7.46
CA GLY A 516 -1.19 18.96 -6.15
C GLY A 516 -0.57 20.37 -6.15
N ILE A 517 0.59 20.55 -6.77
CA ILE A 517 1.22 21.87 -6.97
C ILE A 517 0.31 22.80 -7.77
N ALA A 518 -0.33 22.29 -8.83
CA ALA A 518 -1.33 23.05 -9.59
C ALA A 518 -2.56 23.42 -8.75
N GLY A 519 -2.97 22.55 -7.82
CA GLY A 519 -4.01 22.82 -6.83
C GLY A 519 -3.62 23.98 -5.90
N ILE A 520 -2.38 24.00 -5.41
CA ILE A 520 -1.85 25.12 -4.62
C ILE A 520 -1.89 26.41 -5.45
N LEU A 521 -1.42 26.40 -6.70
CA LEU A 521 -1.48 27.56 -7.60
C LEU A 521 -2.91 28.08 -7.79
N LEU A 522 -3.87 27.17 -8.04
CA LEU A 522 -5.29 27.53 -8.17
C LEU A 522 -5.83 28.18 -6.89
N THR A 523 -5.52 27.60 -5.73
CA THR A 523 -5.98 28.12 -4.44
C THR A 523 -5.35 29.47 -4.09
N VAL A 524 -4.11 29.73 -4.50
CA VAL A 524 -3.46 31.05 -4.35
C VAL A 524 -4.25 32.12 -5.13
N GLY A 525 -4.67 31.82 -6.36
CA GLY A 525 -5.53 32.71 -7.15
C GLY A 525 -6.89 32.96 -6.49
N MET A 526 -7.57 31.89 -6.05
CA MET A 526 -8.87 31.99 -5.37
C MET A 526 -8.79 32.72 -4.02
N ALA A 527 -7.70 32.54 -3.27
CA ALA A 527 -7.48 33.21 -1.99
C ALA A 527 -7.37 34.74 -2.15
N VAL A 528 -6.85 35.20 -3.28
CA VAL A 528 -6.82 36.63 -3.60
C VAL A 528 -8.20 37.14 -3.98
N ASP A 529 -8.96 36.36 -4.76
CA ASP A 529 -10.32 36.73 -5.16
C ASP A 529 -11.25 37.00 -3.97
N ALA A 530 -11.17 36.19 -2.92
CA ALA A 530 -11.90 36.43 -1.68
C ALA A 530 -11.57 37.79 -1.03
N ASN A 531 -10.28 38.17 -1.02
CA ASN A 531 -9.85 39.47 -0.51
C ASN A 531 -10.28 40.62 -1.44
N VAL A 532 -10.24 40.42 -2.75
CA VAL A 532 -10.72 41.38 -3.76
C VAL A 532 -12.22 41.66 -3.58
N LEU A 533 -13.06 40.63 -3.44
CA LEU A 533 -14.49 40.75 -3.18
C LEU A 533 -14.78 41.58 -1.93
N ILE A 534 -14.05 41.32 -0.83
CA ILE A 534 -14.16 42.11 0.40
C ILE A 534 -13.81 43.57 0.13
N PHE A 535 -12.68 43.84 -0.53
CA PHE A 535 -12.20 45.21 -0.73
C PHE A 535 -13.08 46.02 -1.68
N GLU A 536 -13.58 45.42 -2.75
CA GLU A 536 -14.54 46.08 -3.64
C GLU A 536 -15.87 46.35 -2.93
N ARG A 537 -16.35 45.42 -2.10
CA ARG A 537 -17.56 45.68 -1.30
C ARG A 537 -17.34 46.81 -0.30
N ILE A 538 -16.17 46.90 0.33
CA ILE A 538 -15.81 48.02 1.21
C ILE A 538 -15.77 49.34 0.43
N ARG A 539 -15.17 49.36 -0.78
CA ARG A 539 -15.13 50.54 -1.65
C ARG A 539 -16.52 50.99 -2.10
N GLU A 540 -17.41 50.05 -2.40
CA GLU A 540 -18.79 50.33 -2.76
C GLU A 540 -19.55 51.00 -1.59
N GLU A 541 -19.41 50.48 -0.37
CA GLU A 541 -20.02 51.07 0.82
C GLU A 541 -19.46 52.48 1.12
N LEU A 542 -18.16 52.70 0.92
CA LEU A 542 -17.54 54.02 1.00
C LEU A 542 -18.12 55.00 -0.04
N ARG A 543 -18.35 54.56 -1.27
CA ARG A 543 -18.99 55.38 -2.32
C ARG A 543 -20.45 55.70 -2.01
N ASN A 544 -21.13 54.82 -1.28
CA ASN A 544 -22.50 55.04 -0.80
C ASN A 544 -22.57 56.01 0.41
N GLY A 545 -21.44 56.59 0.83
CA GLY A 545 -21.38 57.60 1.90
C GLY A 545 -21.27 57.03 3.31
N ASN A 546 -21.06 55.72 3.48
CA ASN A 546 -20.88 55.13 4.80
C ASN A 546 -19.51 55.50 5.41
N THR A 547 -19.47 55.62 6.74
CA THR A 547 -18.21 55.90 7.46
C THR A 547 -17.20 54.76 7.23
N PRO A 548 -15.88 55.02 7.22
CA PRO A 548 -14.87 54.00 6.96
C PRO A 548 -15.02 52.73 7.82
N GLN A 549 -15.35 52.88 9.11
CA GLN A 549 -15.59 51.74 10.01
C GLN A 549 -16.87 50.97 9.68
N ALA A 550 -17.96 51.67 9.36
CA ALA A 550 -19.22 51.05 8.96
C ALA A 550 -19.06 50.30 7.63
N SER A 551 -18.33 50.88 6.67
CA SER A 551 -18.03 50.28 5.37
C SER A 551 -17.18 49.01 5.50
N ILE A 552 -16.19 48.98 6.40
CA ILE A 552 -15.43 47.75 6.69
C ILE A 552 -16.34 46.67 7.27
N HIS A 553 -17.17 47.00 8.27
CA HIS A 553 -18.08 46.02 8.87
C HIS A 553 -19.10 45.48 7.85
N ALA A 554 -19.74 46.36 7.08
CA ALA A 554 -20.71 46.01 6.05
C ALA A 554 -20.06 45.20 4.92
N GLY A 555 -18.86 45.57 4.50
CA GLY A 555 -18.08 44.87 3.47
C GLY A 555 -17.81 43.41 3.85
N TYR A 556 -17.24 43.16 5.03
CA TYR A 556 -17.01 41.79 5.51
C TYR A 556 -18.32 41.02 5.74
N ALA A 557 -19.37 41.66 6.27
CA ALA A 557 -20.64 40.98 6.52
C ALA A 557 -21.34 40.54 5.24
N LYS A 558 -21.34 41.39 4.20
CA LYS A 558 -22.00 41.11 2.92
C LYS A 558 -21.16 40.20 2.01
N ALA A 559 -19.83 40.34 2.03
CA ALA A 559 -18.95 39.49 1.23
C ALA A 559 -18.87 38.04 1.75
N LEU A 560 -19.12 37.80 3.04
CA LEU A 560 -18.98 36.49 3.65
C LEU A 560 -19.89 35.42 3.03
N SER A 561 -21.14 35.75 2.69
CA SER A 561 -22.05 34.80 2.05
C SER A 561 -21.55 34.42 0.66
N THR A 562 -21.17 35.39 -0.17
CA THR A 562 -20.65 35.14 -1.52
C THR A 562 -19.36 34.32 -1.49
N ILE A 563 -18.44 34.62 -0.57
CA ILE A 563 -17.19 33.87 -0.40
C ILE A 563 -17.45 32.45 0.09
N ALA A 564 -18.38 32.29 1.04
CA ALA A 564 -18.76 30.97 1.54
C ALA A 564 -19.40 30.14 0.42
N ASP A 565 -20.34 30.70 -0.33
CA ASP A 565 -21.03 30.00 -1.42
C ASP A 565 -20.03 29.49 -2.47
N ALA A 566 -19.16 30.36 -2.99
CA ALA A 566 -18.16 29.99 -3.99
C ALA A 566 -17.19 28.90 -3.51
N ASN A 567 -16.70 29.03 -2.27
CA ASN A 567 -15.76 28.07 -1.68
C ASN A 567 -16.43 26.73 -1.32
N ILE A 568 -17.65 26.74 -0.80
CA ILE A 568 -18.41 25.52 -0.47
C ILE A 568 -18.69 24.74 -1.75
N THR A 569 -19.13 25.40 -2.83
CA THR A 569 -19.34 24.72 -4.12
C THR A 569 -18.07 24.05 -4.63
N THR A 570 -16.93 24.75 -4.53
CA THR A 570 -15.64 24.20 -4.97
C THR A 570 -15.15 23.08 -4.03
N LEU A 571 -15.41 23.19 -2.73
CA LEU A 571 -15.10 22.15 -1.75
C LEU A 571 -15.92 20.87 -2.01
N ILE A 572 -17.19 20.99 -2.40
CA ILE A 572 -18.01 19.83 -2.81
C ILE A 572 -17.37 19.13 -4.01
N ALA A 573 -16.95 19.89 -5.03
CA ALA A 573 -16.25 19.33 -6.19
C ALA A 573 -14.93 18.64 -5.78
N ALA A 574 -14.15 19.27 -4.90
CA ALA A 574 -12.91 18.69 -4.38
C ALA A 574 -13.16 17.39 -3.60
N ILE A 575 -14.21 17.32 -2.77
CA ILE A 575 -14.60 16.10 -2.06
C ILE A 575 -15.01 14.99 -3.03
N MET A 576 -15.75 15.32 -4.10
CA MET A 576 -16.08 14.35 -5.15
C MET A 576 -14.82 13.82 -5.84
N LEU A 577 -13.90 14.71 -6.22
CA LEU A 577 -12.60 14.33 -6.80
C LEU A 577 -11.76 13.48 -5.85
N PHE A 578 -11.81 13.72 -4.54
CA PHE A 578 -11.10 12.92 -3.55
C PHE A 578 -11.67 11.49 -3.45
N ASN A 579 -12.99 11.34 -3.48
CA ASN A 579 -13.66 10.04 -3.34
C ASN A 579 -13.55 9.20 -4.63
N PHE A 580 -13.72 9.81 -5.80
CA PHE A 580 -13.78 9.11 -7.09
C PHE A 580 -12.50 9.19 -7.91
N GLY A 581 -11.64 10.18 -7.66
CA GLY A 581 -10.35 10.32 -8.32
C GLY A 581 -9.39 9.20 -7.91
N THR A 582 -8.35 8.99 -8.70
CA THR A 582 -7.28 8.02 -8.40
C THR A 582 -5.91 8.70 -8.47
N GLY A 583 -4.96 8.18 -7.68
CA GLY A 583 -3.56 8.62 -7.69
C GLY A 583 -3.40 10.15 -7.65
N PRO A 584 -2.85 10.79 -8.72
CA PRO A 584 -2.59 12.23 -8.74
C PRO A 584 -3.83 13.13 -8.57
N ILE A 585 -5.01 12.70 -9.02
CA ILE A 585 -6.26 13.49 -8.91
C ILE A 585 -6.69 13.63 -7.44
N LYS A 586 -6.49 12.59 -6.62
CA LYS A 586 -6.72 12.69 -5.18
C LYS A 586 -5.75 13.69 -4.53
N GLY A 587 -4.49 13.70 -4.95
CA GLY A 587 -3.50 14.69 -4.50
C GLY A 587 -3.94 16.12 -4.79
N PHE A 588 -4.38 16.38 -6.02
CA PHE A 588 -4.99 17.67 -6.40
C PHE A 588 -6.19 18.01 -5.50
N ALA A 589 -7.13 17.09 -5.33
CA ALA A 589 -8.32 17.29 -4.50
C ALA A 589 -8.00 17.62 -3.03
N ILE A 590 -6.99 16.96 -2.44
CA ILE A 590 -6.54 17.22 -1.06
C ILE A 590 -5.97 18.64 -0.96
N THR A 591 -5.04 19.01 -1.86
CA THR A 591 -4.43 20.35 -1.85
C THR A 591 -5.46 21.45 -2.07
N LEU A 592 -6.41 21.24 -2.98
CA LEU A 592 -7.51 22.16 -3.26
C LEU A 592 -8.42 22.32 -2.02
N SER A 593 -8.82 21.23 -1.39
CA SER A 593 -9.68 21.25 -0.20
C SER A 593 -9.01 21.97 0.97
N ILE A 594 -7.73 21.66 1.23
CA ILE A 594 -6.94 22.32 2.27
C ILE A 594 -6.82 23.82 1.95
N GLY A 595 -6.43 24.17 0.72
CA GLY A 595 -6.25 25.55 0.31
C GLY A 595 -7.52 26.39 0.38
N ILE A 596 -8.69 25.81 0.09
CA ILE A 596 -9.99 26.47 0.27
C ILE A 596 -10.26 26.74 1.76
N LEU A 597 -10.08 25.74 2.63
CA LEU A 597 -10.33 25.88 4.06
C LEU A 597 -9.39 26.90 4.71
N THR A 598 -8.11 26.86 4.38
CA THR A 598 -7.11 27.83 4.89
C THR A 598 -7.33 29.22 4.28
N SER A 599 -7.77 29.31 3.02
CA SER A 599 -8.15 30.56 2.36
C SER A 599 -9.33 31.23 3.07
N MET A 600 -10.39 30.48 3.36
CA MET A 600 -11.54 31.01 4.10
C MET A 600 -11.12 31.53 5.49
N PHE A 601 -10.29 30.78 6.21
CA PHE A 601 -9.75 31.23 7.50
C PHE A 601 -8.94 32.52 7.37
N THR A 602 -8.02 32.59 6.40
CA THR A 602 -7.15 33.75 6.23
C THR A 602 -7.90 34.99 5.72
N ALA A 603 -8.81 34.84 4.77
CA ALA A 603 -9.61 35.95 4.25
C ALA A 603 -10.64 36.48 5.27
N ILE A 604 -11.30 35.60 6.04
CA ILE A 604 -12.39 36.01 6.95
C ILE A 604 -11.87 36.42 8.32
N ILE A 605 -10.89 35.69 8.87
CA ILE A 605 -10.40 35.88 10.24
C ILE A 605 -9.14 36.76 10.24
N VAL A 606 -8.09 36.34 9.53
CA VAL A 606 -6.78 37.03 9.57
C VAL A 606 -6.87 38.42 8.95
N SER A 607 -7.37 38.52 7.72
CA SER A 607 -7.50 39.80 6.99
C SER A 607 -8.41 40.79 7.74
N ARG A 608 -9.53 40.32 8.32
CA ARG A 608 -10.41 41.16 9.15
C ARG A 608 -9.74 41.63 10.45
N GLY A 609 -9.02 40.74 11.13
CA GLY A 609 -8.28 41.06 12.36
C GLY A 609 -7.21 42.11 12.11
N MET A 610 -6.47 41.98 11.00
CA MET A 610 -5.46 42.96 10.58
C MET A 610 -6.07 44.30 10.16
N THR A 611 -7.15 44.27 9.37
CA THR A 611 -7.86 45.49 8.96
C THR A 611 -8.37 46.26 10.17
N ASN A 612 -8.96 45.57 11.14
CA ASN A 612 -9.42 46.21 12.38
C ASN A 612 -8.25 46.72 13.24
N PHE A 613 -7.12 46.03 13.26
CA PHE A 613 -5.94 46.48 14.01
C PHE A 613 -5.34 47.76 13.42
N ILE A 614 -5.23 47.85 12.09
CA ILE A 614 -4.59 48.97 11.39
C ILE A 614 -5.53 50.19 11.29
N PHE A 615 -6.81 49.96 10.98
CA PHE A 615 -7.77 51.03 10.71
C PHE A 615 -8.77 51.26 11.84
N GLY A 616 -8.98 50.31 12.77
CA GLY A 616 -10.02 50.39 13.81
C GLY A 616 -9.88 51.56 14.80
N ASN A 617 -8.68 52.14 14.92
CA ASN A 617 -8.41 53.29 15.79
C ASN A 617 -8.46 54.66 15.08
N ARG A 618 -8.66 54.70 13.75
CA ARG A 618 -8.83 55.97 13.01
C ARG A 618 -10.34 56.25 12.88
N ARG A 619 -10.78 57.35 13.49
CA ARG A 619 -12.14 57.89 13.40
C ARG A 619 -12.43 58.43 12.01
#